data_AF-A0A8T4FHX7-F1
#
_entry.id   AF-A0A8T4FHX7-F1
#
_cell.length_a   1.000
_cell.length_b   1.000
_cell.length_c   1.000
_cell.angle_alpha   90.00
_cell.angle_beta   90.00
_cell.angle_gamma   90.00
#
_symmetry.space_group_name_H-M   'P 1'
#
loop_
_entity.id
_entity.type
_entity.pdbx_description
1 polymer ?
#
loop_
_entity_poly.entity_id
_entity_poly.type
_entity_poly.pdbx_seq_one_letter_code
_entity_poly.pdbx_strand_id
1 'polypeptide(L)'
;MGFFSFMKKSPNIVESPPPPSIGQGAGMRVPEYKSKPYFIVASVEMGNTTTKCILTGTSLETGRTYVINKTVSMSRDVRPPKPGETIFGETLVGVPITRESVTELVRDTLIKCHRDADLSIKDDLDFVVRSTGVVASMESPDQVGDFVISLANGCLAAGVP
;
A
#
# COMPACT_ATOMS: atom_id res chain seq x y z
N MET A 1 -3.82 -10.81 52.24
CA MET A 1 -3.35 -11.66 51.13
C MET A 1 -4.01 -11.13 49.86
N GLY A 2 -3.35 -10.20 49.18
CA GLY A 2 -3.93 -9.46 48.05
C GLY A 2 -3.73 -10.22 46.74
N PHE A 3 -4.82 -10.62 46.10
CA PHE A 3 -4.81 -11.15 44.74
C PHE A 3 -4.74 -9.97 43.77
N PHE A 4 -3.53 -9.61 43.32
CA PHE A 4 -3.38 -8.72 42.17
C PHE A 4 -3.76 -9.49 40.91
N SER A 5 -4.93 -9.18 40.37
CA SER A 5 -5.32 -9.60 39.02
C SER A 5 -4.41 -8.89 38.01
N PHE A 6 -3.41 -9.60 37.49
CA PHE A 6 -2.72 -9.22 36.26
C PHE A 6 -3.63 -9.52 35.07
N MET A 7 -4.75 -8.81 34.95
CA MET A 7 -5.45 -8.71 33.68
C MET A 7 -4.59 -7.87 32.75
N LYS A 8 -3.76 -8.55 31.95
CA LYS A 8 -3.04 -7.96 30.83
C LYS A 8 -4.08 -7.24 29.98
N LYS A 9 -4.07 -5.90 29.97
CA LYS A 9 -4.92 -5.09 29.07
C LYS A 9 -4.73 -5.68 27.68
N SER A 10 -5.81 -6.19 27.09
CA SER A 10 -5.83 -6.50 25.67
C SER A 10 -5.34 -5.24 24.94
N PRO A 11 -4.46 -5.38 23.94
CA PRO A 11 -4.03 -4.22 23.17
C PRO A 11 -5.28 -3.49 22.67
N ASN A 12 -5.29 -2.16 22.74
CA ASN A 12 -6.33 -1.36 22.12
C ASN A 12 -6.24 -1.59 20.60
N ILE A 13 -7.01 -2.55 20.10
CA ILE A 13 -7.17 -2.75 18.67
C ILE A 13 -8.10 -1.65 18.21
N VAL A 14 -7.55 -0.64 17.56
CA VAL A 14 -8.35 0.40 16.90
C VAL A 14 -8.95 -0.24 15.66
N GLU A 15 -10.25 -0.52 15.70
CA GLU A 15 -10.99 -0.91 14.50
C GLU A 15 -11.24 0.34 13.65
N SER A 16 -10.80 0.32 12.39
CA SER A 16 -11.18 1.36 11.44
C SER A 16 -12.60 1.04 10.98
N PRO A 17 -13.59 1.92 11.25
CA PRO A 17 -14.94 1.68 10.78
C PRO A 17 -14.94 1.61 9.24
N PRO A 18 -15.76 0.73 8.64
CA PRO A 18 -15.83 0.66 7.20
C PRO A 18 -16.34 2.00 6.62
N PRO A 19 -15.97 2.34 5.38
CA PRO A 19 -16.55 3.47 4.69
C PRO A 19 -18.09 3.38 4.69
N PRO A 20 -18.81 4.50 4.89
CA PRO A 20 -20.26 4.51 4.82
C PRO A 20 -20.78 4.00 3.47
N SER A 21 -22.02 3.55 3.43
CA SER A 21 -22.68 3.14 2.19
C SER A 21 -23.99 3.89 2.01
N ILE A 22 -24.22 4.40 0.81
CA ILE A 22 -25.43 5.14 0.43
C ILE A 22 -26.38 4.21 -0.34
N GLY A 23 -27.68 4.47 -0.25
CA GLY A 23 -28.69 3.75 -1.02
C GLY A 23 -28.81 4.30 -2.44
N GLN A 24 -28.84 3.42 -3.44
CA GLN A 24 -29.12 3.75 -4.84
C GLN A 24 -30.44 3.12 -5.29
N GLY A 25 -31.55 3.51 -4.66
CA GLY A 25 -32.87 2.94 -4.97
C GLY A 25 -32.92 1.41 -4.86
N ALA A 26 -34.09 0.79 -5.11
CA ALA A 26 -34.28 -0.68 -5.21
C ALA A 26 -33.55 -1.57 -4.17
N GLY A 27 -33.22 -1.05 -2.98
CA GLY A 27 -32.43 -1.76 -1.96
C GLY A 27 -30.91 -1.86 -2.24
N MET A 28 -30.40 -1.31 -3.34
CA MET A 28 -28.97 -1.34 -3.66
C MET A 28 -28.19 -0.38 -2.75
N ARG A 29 -27.05 -0.82 -2.23
CA ARG A 29 -26.13 0.02 -1.45
C ARG A 29 -24.79 0.08 -2.15
N VAL A 30 -24.26 1.27 -2.33
CA VAL A 30 -22.92 1.51 -2.88
C VAL A 30 -22.06 2.20 -1.84
N PRO A 31 -20.75 1.94 -1.81
CA PRO A 31 -19.84 2.69 -0.95
C PRO A 31 -19.93 4.20 -1.24
N GLU A 32 -19.99 5.01 -0.20
CA GLU A 32 -20.18 6.48 -0.32
C GLU A 32 -19.07 7.13 -1.16
N TYR A 33 -17.83 6.63 -1.04
CA TYR A 33 -16.66 7.15 -1.77
C TYR A 33 -16.75 7.02 -3.30
N LYS A 34 -17.72 6.26 -3.84
CA LYS A 34 -17.95 6.14 -5.29
C LYS A 34 -18.92 7.17 -5.86
N SER A 35 -19.60 7.93 -5.00
CA SER A 35 -20.66 8.85 -5.43
C SER A 35 -20.55 10.23 -4.81
N LYS A 36 -19.65 10.40 -3.84
CA LYS A 36 -19.40 11.66 -3.16
C LYS A 36 -17.94 12.06 -3.30
N PRO A 37 -17.62 13.35 -3.16
CA PRO A 37 -16.25 13.84 -3.26
C PRO A 37 -15.40 13.32 -2.09
N TYR A 38 -14.37 12.56 -2.42
CA TYR A 38 -13.36 12.04 -1.51
C TYR A 38 -11.98 12.44 -2.03
N PHE A 39 -11.08 12.77 -1.10
CA PHE A 39 -9.66 12.84 -1.40
C PHE A 39 -9.03 11.48 -1.11
N ILE A 40 -8.71 10.74 -2.17
CA ILE A 40 -8.21 9.37 -2.12
C ILE A 40 -6.69 9.36 -2.24
N VAL A 41 -6.05 8.76 -1.24
CA VAL A 41 -4.61 8.61 -1.15
C VAL A 41 -4.26 7.14 -1.10
N ALA A 42 -3.30 6.74 -1.94
CA ALA A 42 -2.66 5.45 -1.82
C ALA A 42 -1.31 5.59 -1.12
N SER A 43 -1.12 4.83 -0.05
CA SER A 43 0.18 4.69 0.60
C SER A 43 0.77 3.34 0.20
N VAL A 44 1.86 3.38 -0.57
CA VAL A 44 2.58 2.18 -1.00
C VAL A 44 3.95 2.09 -0.34
N GLU A 45 4.23 0.92 0.23
CA GLU A 45 5.43 0.62 0.98
C GLU A 45 5.98 -0.71 0.51
N MET A 46 7.24 -0.77 0.10
CA MET A 46 7.98 -2.03 0.08
C MET A 46 8.85 -2.09 1.33
N GLY A 47 8.53 -3.02 2.21
CA GLY A 47 9.37 -3.37 3.34
C GLY A 47 10.09 -4.69 3.10
N ASN A 48 10.87 -5.10 4.10
CA ASN A 48 11.66 -6.33 4.06
C ASN A 48 10.85 -7.60 3.76
N THR A 49 9.73 -7.78 4.46
CA THR A 49 8.93 -9.02 4.38
C THR A 49 7.75 -8.87 3.44
N THR A 50 7.16 -7.68 3.40
CA THR A 50 5.89 -7.42 2.71
C THR A 50 5.95 -6.11 1.96
N THR A 51 5.32 -6.09 0.79
CA THR A 51 4.94 -4.89 0.08
C THR A 51 3.46 -4.63 0.33
N LYS A 52 3.11 -3.42 0.74
CA LYS A 52 1.75 -3.06 1.12
C LYS A 52 1.29 -1.86 0.31
N CYS A 53 0.01 -1.85 -0.04
CA CYS A 53 -0.69 -0.67 -0.50
C CYS A 53 -1.94 -0.49 0.35
N ILE A 54 -2.13 0.68 0.94
CA ILE A 54 -3.34 1.03 1.68
C ILE A 54 -4.01 2.20 0.97
N LEU A 55 -5.27 2.03 0.60
CA LEU A 55 -6.12 3.10 0.09
C LEU A 55 -6.88 3.72 1.24
N THR A 56 -6.73 5.03 1.40
CA THR A 56 -7.49 5.83 2.35
C THR A 56 -8.25 6.91 1.61
N GLY A 57 -9.50 7.12 2.00
CA GLY A 57 -10.32 8.20 1.45
C GLY A 57 -10.76 9.14 2.55
N THR A 58 -10.54 10.43 2.37
CA THR A 58 -11.07 11.47 3.25
C THR A 58 -12.31 12.10 2.61
N SER A 59 -13.46 11.95 3.26
CA SER A 59 -14.69 12.62 2.84
C SER A 59 -14.51 14.13 2.91
N LEU A 60 -14.65 14.82 1.77
CA LEU A 60 -14.51 16.28 1.73
C LEU A 60 -15.69 17.02 2.37
N GLU A 61 -16.81 16.32 2.61
CA GLU A 61 -17.97 16.87 3.32
C GLU A 61 -17.79 16.83 4.84
N THR A 62 -17.24 15.73 5.37
CA THR A 62 -17.21 15.47 6.83
C THR A 62 -15.81 15.58 7.45
N GLY A 63 -14.76 15.60 6.63
CA GLY A 63 -13.36 15.55 7.06
C GLY A 63 -12.93 14.19 7.65
N ARG A 64 -13.77 13.15 7.57
CA ARG A 64 -13.47 11.82 8.11
C ARG A 64 -12.69 10.99 7.10
N THR A 65 -11.61 10.36 7.56
CA THR A 65 -10.79 9.44 6.78
C THR A 65 -11.17 7.99 7.06
N TYR A 66 -11.25 7.18 6.01
CA TYR A 66 -11.56 5.77 6.08
C TYR A 66 -10.51 4.95 5.35
N VAL A 67 -10.21 3.75 5.84
CA VAL A 67 -9.47 2.76 5.05
C VAL A 67 -10.45 2.13 4.06
N ILE A 68 -10.23 2.37 2.77
CA ILE A 68 -11.05 1.83 1.68
C ILE A 68 -10.64 0.39 1.40
N ASN A 69 -9.35 0.17 1.19
CA ASN A 69 -8.81 -1.15 0.90
C ASN A 69 -7.36 -1.28 1.35
N LYS A 70 -6.90 -2.53 1.53
CA LYS A 70 -5.50 -2.86 1.79
C LYS A 70 -5.10 -4.08 0.98
N THR A 71 -3.94 -4.00 0.34
CA THR A 71 -3.30 -5.15 -0.31
C THR A 71 -1.95 -5.40 0.33
N VAL A 72 -1.66 -6.66 0.60
CA VAL A 72 -0.37 -7.13 1.10
C VAL A 72 0.15 -8.19 0.14
N SER A 73 1.35 -7.98 -0.38
CA SER A 73 2.14 -8.89 -1.19
C SER A 73 3.41 -9.26 -0.40
N MET A 74 3.95 -10.46 -0.59
CA MET A 74 5.22 -10.81 0.07
C MET A 74 6.39 -10.26 -0.74
N SER A 75 7.34 -9.58 -0.09
CA SER A 75 8.50 -9.00 -0.78
C SER A 75 9.41 -10.06 -1.37
N ARG A 76 9.44 -11.26 -0.77
CA ARG A 76 10.16 -12.42 -1.31
C ARG A 76 9.60 -12.98 -2.62
N ASP A 77 8.37 -12.59 -2.99
CA ASP A 77 7.74 -12.99 -4.25
C ASP A 77 8.09 -12.00 -5.39
N VAL A 78 9.03 -11.08 -5.14
CA VAL A 78 9.65 -10.25 -6.18
C VAL A 78 10.20 -11.16 -7.29
N ARG A 79 9.96 -10.76 -8.54
CA ARG A 79 10.43 -11.53 -9.70
C ARG A 79 11.97 -11.62 -9.67
N PRO A 80 12.56 -12.79 -10.00
CA PRO A 80 14.01 -12.92 -10.18
C PRO A 80 14.57 -11.96 -11.25
N PRO A 81 15.83 -11.50 -11.14
CA PRO A 81 16.49 -10.65 -12.14
C PRO A 81 16.43 -11.23 -13.56
N LYS A 82 16.09 -10.40 -14.56
CA LYS A 82 16.21 -10.76 -15.99
C LYS A 82 17.64 -10.53 -16.49
N PRO A 83 18.05 -11.16 -17.62
CA PRO A 83 19.33 -10.88 -18.25
C PRO A 83 19.49 -9.37 -18.55
N GLY A 84 20.60 -8.78 -18.09
CA GLY A 84 20.91 -7.36 -18.27
C GLY A 84 20.39 -6.43 -17.16
N GLU A 85 19.55 -6.92 -16.24
CA GLU A 85 19.17 -6.15 -15.05
C GLU A 85 20.31 -6.15 -14.02
N THR A 86 20.53 -5.01 -13.36
CA THR A 86 21.59 -4.88 -12.34
C THR A 86 20.99 -5.14 -10.96
N ILE A 87 21.59 -6.07 -10.23
CA ILE A 87 21.22 -6.36 -8.83
C ILE A 87 21.82 -5.27 -7.96
N PHE A 88 20.98 -4.60 -7.17
CA PHE A 88 21.43 -3.56 -6.25
C PHE A 88 21.18 -3.92 -4.78
N GLY A 89 20.52 -5.04 -4.50
CA GLY A 89 20.33 -5.53 -3.14
C GLY A 89 19.62 -6.87 -3.11
N GLU A 90 19.17 -7.27 -1.91
CA GLU A 90 18.39 -8.49 -1.71
C GLU A 90 17.36 -8.31 -0.58
N THR A 91 16.31 -9.14 -0.59
CA THR A 91 15.35 -9.24 0.52
C THR A 91 16.00 -9.92 1.73
N LEU A 92 15.33 -9.90 2.91
CA LEU A 92 15.82 -10.60 4.12
C LEU A 92 16.07 -12.11 3.95
N VAL A 93 15.46 -12.73 2.94
CA VAL A 93 15.63 -14.17 2.64
C VAL A 93 16.57 -14.40 1.46
N GLY A 94 17.38 -13.40 1.07
CA GLY A 94 18.41 -13.52 0.03
C GLY A 94 17.88 -13.52 -1.40
N VAL A 95 16.62 -13.11 -1.62
CA VAL A 95 16.10 -12.96 -3.00
C VAL A 95 16.68 -11.68 -3.59
N PRO A 96 17.47 -11.74 -4.69
CA PRO A 96 18.08 -10.57 -5.29
C PRO A 96 17.03 -9.65 -5.92
N ILE A 97 17.24 -8.35 -5.79
CA ILE A 97 16.35 -7.31 -6.32
C ILE A 97 17.07 -6.40 -7.32
N THR A 98 16.32 -6.02 -8.35
CA THR A 98 16.71 -5.10 -9.43
C THR A 98 15.73 -3.94 -9.44
N ARG A 99 16.09 -2.83 -10.11
CA ARG A 99 15.18 -1.66 -10.15
C ARG A 99 13.85 -2.04 -10.78
N GLU A 100 13.92 -2.87 -11.82
CA GLU A 100 12.80 -3.38 -12.59
C GLU A 100 11.93 -4.33 -11.77
N SER A 101 12.52 -5.26 -11.02
CA SER A 101 11.74 -6.23 -10.24
C SER A 101 10.99 -5.57 -9.08
N VAL A 102 11.59 -4.57 -8.42
CA VAL A 102 10.92 -3.74 -7.41
C VAL A 102 9.82 -2.87 -8.05
N THR A 103 10.11 -2.24 -9.20
CA THR A 103 9.14 -1.44 -9.96
C THR A 103 7.89 -2.26 -10.28
N GLU A 104 8.06 -3.48 -10.80
CA GLU A 104 6.95 -4.39 -11.14
C GLU A 104 6.14 -4.78 -9.88
N LEU A 105 6.80 -5.15 -8.78
CA LEU A 105 6.12 -5.55 -7.55
C LEU A 105 5.28 -4.42 -6.95
N VAL A 106 5.81 -3.20 -6.94
CA VAL A 106 5.11 -1.99 -6.45
C VAL A 106 3.92 -1.68 -7.35
N ARG A 107 4.13 -1.66 -8.67
CA ARG A 107 3.07 -1.44 -9.67
C ARG A 107 1.92 -2.41 -9.46
N ASP A 108 2.23 -3.71 -9.41
CA ASP A 108 1.22 -4.76 -9.35
C ASP A 108 0.45 -4.73 -8.02
N THR A 109 1.13 -4.39 -6.93
CA THR A 109 0.50 -4.22 -5.61
C THR A 109 -0.45 -3.03 -5.58
N LEU A 110 -0.08 -1.90 -6.21
CA LEU A 110 -0.91 -0.70 -6.30
C LEU A 110 -2.15 -0.93 -7.20
N ILE A 111 -1.96 -1.55 -8.37
CA ILE A 111 -3.04 -1.92 -9.30
C ILE A 111 -4.02 -2.87 -8.63
N LYS A 112 -3.51 -3.91 -7.95
CA LYS A 112 -4.35 -4.86 -7.23
C LYS A 112 -5.20 -4.18 -6.17
N CYS A 113 -4.62 -3.26 -5.40
CA CYS A 113 -5.35 -2.56 -4.33
C CYS A 113 -6.49 -1.68 -4.87
N HIS A 114 -6.27 -1.00 -6.00
CA HIS A 114 -7.31 -0.22 -6.67
C HIS A 114 -8.39 -1.11 -7.28
N ARG A 115 -8.00 -2.15 -8.01
CA ARG A 115 -8.93 -3.10 -8.63
C ARG A 115 -9.83 -3.78 -7.61
N ASP A 116 -9.28 -4.23 -6.47
CA ASP A 116 -10.05 -4.92 -5.44
C ASP A 116 -11.01 -3.96 -4.69
N ALA A 117 -10.82 -2.64 -4.81
CA ALA A 117 -11.76 -1.60 -4.37
C ALA A 117 -12.72 -1.12 -5.48
N ASP A 118 -12.51 -1.57 -6.71
CA ASP A 118 -13.16 -1.08 -7.93
C ASP A 118 -13.06 0.45 -8.01
N LEU A 119 -11.81 0.93 -7.98
CA LEU A 119 -11.37 2.32 -8.19
C LEU A 119 -10.34 2.39 -9.32
N SER A 120 -10.39 3.44 -10.12
CA SER A 120 -9.43 3.78 -11.17
C SER A 120 -8.25 4.56 -10.58
N ILE A 121 -7.02 4.13 -10.88
CA ILE A 121 -5.81 4.90 -10.54
C ILE A 121 -5.80 6.26 -11.25
N LYS A 122 -6.36 6.35 -12.44
CA LYS A 122 -6.29 7.59 -13.23
C LYS A 122 -7.36 8.60 -12.82
N ASP A 123 -8.54 8.10 -12.51
CA ASP A 123 -9.73 8.94 -12.36
C ASP A 123 -10.10 9.18 -10.89
N ASP A 124 -9.76 8.24 -9.99
CA ASP A 124 -10.19 8.29 -8.58
C ASP A 124 -9.04 8.58 -7.61
N LEU A 125 -7.77 8.36 -7.98
CA LEU A 125 -6.62 8.56 -7.09
C LEU A 125 -6.11 10.00 -7.18
N ASP A 126 -6.13 10.72 -6.06
CA ASP A 126 -5.63 12.10 -6.02
C ASP A 126 -4.13 12.17 -5.70
N PHE A 127 -3.61 11.25 -4.89
CA PHE A 127 -2.23 11.32 -4.43
C PHE A 127 -1.64 9.96 -4.06
N VAL A 128 -0.33 9.80 -4.28
CA VAL A 128 0.43 8.62 -3.86
C VAL A 128 1.54 9.00 -2.90
N VAL A 129 1.58 8.33 -1.75
CA VAL A 129 2.71 8.36 -0.84
C VAL A 129 3.56 7.12 -1.06
N ARG A 130 4.84 7.33 -1.26
CA ARG A 130 5.84 6.26 -1.45
C ARG A 130 6.68 6.20 -0.19
N SER A 131 6.70 5.04 0.45
CA SER A 131 7.50 4.81 1.65
C SER A 131 8.47 3.66 1.43
N THR A 132 9.69 3.83 1.92
CA THR A 132 10.62 2.72 2.09
C THR A 132 10.37 2.12 3.47
N GLY A 133 9.99 0.86 3.55
CA GLY A 133 10.16 0.15 4.82
C GLY A 133 11.65 0.12 5.15
N VAL A 134 12.03 0.04 6.43
CA VAL A 134 13.45 -0.08 6.82
C VAL A 134 14.06 -1.30 6.10
N VAL A 135 14.89 -1.09 5.08
CA VAL A 135 15.51 -2.19 4.33
C VAL A 135 16.86 -2.49 4.97
N ALA A 136 16.95 -3.59 5.72
CA ALA A 136 18.14 -3.91 6.52
C ALA A 136 19.38 -4.25 5.67
N SER A 137 19.19 -4.52 4.38
CA SER A 137 20.20 -5.00 3.43
C SER A 137 20.74 -3.93 2.49
N MET A 138 20.41 -2.65 2.70
CA MET A 138 20.99 -1.55 1.92
C MET A 138 22.13 -0.90 2.69
N GLU A 139 23.33 -1.05 2.15
CA GLU A 139 24.60 -0.70 2.78
C GLU A 139 25.16 0.63 2.26
N SER A 140 24.67 1.12 1.10
CA SER A 140 25.13 2.38 0.51
C SER A 140 23.99 3.35 0.16
N PRO A 141 24.27 4.68 0.15
CA PRO A 141 23.33 5.69 -0.33
C PRO A 141 22.84 5.43 -1.76
N ASP A 142 23.68 4.87 -2.63
CA ASP A 142 23.32 4.58 -4.02
C ASP A 142 22.25 3.48 -4.11
N GLN A 143 22.36 2.43 -3.28
CA GLN A 143 21.33 1.37 -3.20
C GLN A 143 19.99 1.92 -2.71
N VAL A 144 20.03 2.83 -1.72
CA VAL A 144 18.81 3.51 -1.24
C VAL A 144 18.22 4.39 -2.35
N GLY A 145 19.06 5.11 -3.09
CA GLY A 145 18.63 5.89 -4.26
C GLY A 145 17.93 5.03 -5.31
N ASP A 146 18.52 3.88 -5.64
CA ASP A 146 17.96 2.91 -6.57
C ASP A 146 16.61 2.38 -6.12
N PHE A 147 16.48 2.11 -4.82
CA PHE A 147 15.22 1.68 -4.23
C PHE A 147 14.14 2.76 -4.33
N VAL A 148 14.45 4.01 -3.95
CA VAL A 148 13.53 5.15 -4.02
C VAL A 148 13.07 5.39 -5.46
N ILE A 149 14.00 5.34 -6.43
CA ILE A 149 13.69 5.45 -7.85
C ILE A 149 12.76 4.31 -8.30
N SER A 150 13.00 3.09 -7.83
CA SER A 150 12.17 1.94 -8.19
C SER A 150 10.75 2.04 -7.63
N LEU A 151 10.58 2.52 -6.39
CA LEU A 151 9.26 2.83 -5.84
C LEU A 151 8.52 3.89 -6.66
N ALA A 152 9.24 4.94 -7.09
CA ALA A 152 8.70 5.99 -7.93
C ALA A 152 8.26 5.47 -9.30
N ASN A 153 9.11 4.69 -9.96
CA ASN A 153 8.83 4.08 -11.24
C ASN A 153 7.65 3.11 -11.16
N GLY A 154 7.53 2.34 -10.07
CA GLY A 154 6.40 1.44 -9.87
C GLY A 154 5.05 2.17 -9.85
N CYS A 155 5.01 3.35 -9.22
CA CYS A 155 3.82 4.20 -9.22
C CYS A 155 3.51 4.76 -10.61
N LEU A 156 4.51 5.29 -11.30
CA LEU A 156 4.35 5.82 -12.67
C LEU A 156 3.89 4.72 -13.64
N ALA A 157 4.48 3.52 -13.54
CA ALA A 157 4.12 2.37 -14.37
C ALA A 157 2.71 1.83 -14.06
N ALA A 158 2.13 2.16 -12.90
CA ALA A 158 0.75 1.85 -12.56
C ALA A 158 -0.25 2.88 -13.11
N GLY A 159 0.24 3.98 -13.69
CA GLY A 159 -0.60 5.06 -14.23
C GLY A 159 -0.95 6.14 -13.22
N VAL A 160 -0.19 6.26 -12.11
CA VAL A 160 -0.34 7.38 -11.18
C VAL A 160 -0.05 8.70 -11.93
N PRO A 161 -0.94 9.71 -11.84
CA PRO A 161 -0.80 10.99 -12.54
C PRO A 161 0.35 11.87 -12.03
#